data_AF-A0A0J7J989-F1
#
_entry.id   AF-A0A0J7J989-F1
#
_cell.length_a   1.000
_cell.length_b   1.000
_cell.length_c   1.000
_cell.angle_alpha   90.00
_cell.angle_beta   90.00
_cell.angle_gamma   90.00
#
_symmetry.space_group_name_H-M   'P 1'
#
loop_
_entity.id
_entity.type
_entity.pdbx_description
1 polymer ?
#
loop_
_entity_poly.entity_id
_entity_poly.type
_entity_poly.pdbx_seq_one_letter_code
_entity_poly.pdbx_strand_id
1 'polypeptide(L)'
;MITLFFVSGLLLLAFCTLGYSYWQLLLCRRETRILNSHRIVASSAIQKSRMDLLEVRNRARLLEDSVSNGASAVEKLHKAISNTTFGLIDLFSKDDEFRRSARKARETHDEASQQIYRTVRTTNKALHILADTLIIGKAEKRLASRKRGARPGSNDRQ
;
A
#
# COMPACT_ATOMS: atom_id res chain seq x y z
N MET A 1 -42.46 -47.66 -49.17
CA MET A 1 -41.27 -46.94 -49.67
C MET A 1 -41.34 -45.43 -49.41
N ILE A 2 -42.45 -44.76 -49.70
CA ILE A 2 -42.61 -43.30 -49.50
C ILE A 2 -42.34 -42.85 -48.04
N THR A 3 -42.86 -43.56 -47.05
CA THR A 3 -42.66 -43.27 -45.62
C THR A 3 -41.18 -43.35 -45.18
N LEU A 4 -40.42 -44.29 -45.72
CA LEU A 4 -38.98 -44.44 -45.47
C LEU A 4 -38.18 -43.23 -46.00
N PHE A 5 -38.54 -42.70 -47.17
CA PHE A 5 -37.90 -41.48 -47.71
C PHE A 5 -38.17 -40.25 -46.82
N PHE A 6 -39.39 -40.09 -46.32
CA PHE A 6 -39.73 -39.00 -45.41
C PHE A 6 -38.99 -39.08 -44.07
N VAL A 7 -38.91 -40.27 -43.47
CA VAL A 7 -38.20 -40.48 -42.20
C VAL A 7 -36.69 -40.24 -42.37
N SER A 8 -36.09 -40.75 -43.45
CA SER A 8 -34.69 -40.48 -43.76
C SER A 8 -34.42 -38.99 -43.99
N GLY A 9 -35.33 -38.27 -44.66
CA GLY A 9 -35.23 -36.82 -44.84
C GLY A 9 -35.27 -36.04 -43.52
N LEU A 10 -36.17 -36.41 -42.61
CA LEU A 10 -36.27 -35.79 -41.28
C LEU A 10 -35.03 -36.05 -40.42
N LEU A 11 -34.47 -37.27 -40.47
CA LEU A 11 -33.24 -37.62 -39.77
C LEU A 11 -32.03 -36.82 -40.29
N LEU A 12 -31.94 -36.63 -41.61
CA LEU A 12 -30.87 -35.85 -42.23
C LEU A 12 -30.97 -34.37 -41.82
N LEU A 13 -32.19 -33.83 -41.78
CA LEU A 13 -32.45 -32.46 -41.34
C LEU A 13 -32.10 -32.28 -39.86
N ALA A 14 -32.48 -33.22 -39.00
CA ALA A 14 -32.11 -33.21 -37.58
C ALA A 14 -30.59 -33.32 -37.37
N PHE A 15 -29.90 -34.14 -38.17
CA PHE A 15 -28.45 -34.25 -38.12
C PHE A 15 -27.76 -32.94 -38.53
N CYS A 16 -28.25 -32.28 -39.58
CA CYS A 16 -27.73 -30.98 -40.02
C CYS A 16 -27.92 -29.88 -38.96
N THR A 17 -29.08 -29.83 -38.29
CA THR A 17 -29.33 -28.83 -37.24
C THR A 17 -28.49 -29.09 -35.97
N LEU A 18 -28.29 -30.35 -35.60
CA LEU A 18 -27.37 -30.74 -34.53
C LEU A 18 -25.91 -30.40 -34.88
N GLY A 19 -25.47 -30.67 -36.11
CA GLY A 19 -24.12 -30.30 -36.56
C GLY A 19 -23.89 -28.79 -36.55
N TYR A 20 -24.86 -28.02 -37.05
CA TYR A 20 -24.79 -26.56 -37.04
C TYR A 20 -24.78 -25.97 -35.63
N SER A 21 -25.66 -26.45 -34.74
CA SER A 21 -25.70 -25.98 -33.35
C SER A 21 -24.44 -26.36 -32.57
N TYR A 22 -23.87 -27.55 -32.82
CA TYR A 22 -22.59 -27.96 -32.25
C TYR A 22 -21.44 -27.05 -32.70
N TRP A 23 -21.39 -26.72 -33.99
CA TRP A 23 -20.40 -25.78 -34.53
C TRP A 23 -20.54 -24.38 -33.90
N GLN A 24 -21.77 -23.87 -33.81
CA GLN A 24 -22.06 -22.60 -33.15
C GLN A 24 -21.67 -22.60 -31.66
N LEU A 25 -21.90 -23.71 -30.96
CA LEU A 25 -21.48 -23.88 -29.57
C LEU A 25 -19.96 -23.83 -29.41
N LEU A 26 -19.21 -24.45 -30.34
CA LEU A 26 -17.74 -24.40 -30.33
C LEU A 26 -17.22 -22.97 -30.54
N LEU A 27 -17.81 -22.23 -31.48
CA LEU A 27 -17.48 -20.81 -31.70
C LEU A 27 -17.76 -19.97 -30.46
N CYS A 28 -18.96 -20.11 -29.87
CA CYS A 28 -19.35 -19.38 -28.67
C CYS A 28 -18.44 -19.71 -27.47
N ARG A 29 -18.04 -20.97 -27.30
CA ARG A 29 -17.07 -21.38 -26.26
C ARG A 29 -15.69 -20.76 -26.45
N ARG A 30 -15.25 -20.55 -27.70
CA ARG A 30 -13.98 -19.90 -27.99
C ARG A 30 -14.04 -18.41 -27.63
N GLU A 31 -15.09 -17.72 -28.07
CA GLU A 31 -15.29 -16.29 -27.78
C GLU A 31 -15.42 -16.01 -26.28
N THR A 32 -16.21 -16.82 -25.56
CA THR A 32 -16.36 -16.68 -24.11
C THR A 32 -15.06 -16.92 -23.36
N ARG A 33 -14.20 -17.84 -23.82
CA ARG A 33 -12.87 -18.06 -23.24
C ARG A 33 -11.95 -16.86 -23.44
N ILE A 34 -11.94 -16.28 -24.64
CA ILE A 34 -11.16 -15.08 -24.97
C ILE A 34 -11.65 -13.92 -24.10
N LEU A 35 -12.96 -13.66 -24.07
CA LEU A 35 -13.56 -12.59 -23.27
C LEU A 35 -13.27 -12.76 -21.77
N ASN A 36 -13.36 -13.98 -21.24
CA ASN A 36 -13.05 -14.25 -19.84
C ASN A 36 -11.57 -14.01 -19.54
N SER A 37 -10.65 -14.36 -20.45
CA SER A 37 -9.23 -14.07 -20.27
C SER A 37 -8.95 -12.56 -20.22
N HIS A 38 -9.58 -11.78 -21.11
CA HIS A 38 -9.49 -10.31 -21.08
C HIS A 38 -10.06 -9.73 -19.79
N ARG A 39 -11.21 -10.25 -19.33
CA ARG A 39 -11.82 -9.84 -18.06
C ARG A 39 -10.88 -10.12 -16.88
N ILE A 40 -10.28 -11.30 -16.82
CA ILE A 40 -9.34 -11.68 -15.75
C ILE A 40 -8.12 -10.76 -15.78
N VAL A 41 -7.52 -10.53 -16.94
CA VAL A 41 -6.36 -9.63 -17.08
C VAL A 41 -6.69 -8.19 -16.66
N ALA A 42 -7.85 -7.67 -17.05
CA ALA A 42 -8.29 -6.35 -16.64
C ALA A 42 -8.50 -6.27 -15.11
N SER A 43 -9.14 -7.28 -14.51
CA SER A 43 -9.35 -7.35 -13.07
C SER A 43 -8.05 -7.52 -12.28
N SER A 44 -7.11 -8.33 -12.78
CA SER A 44 -5.83 -8.59 -12.12
C SER A 44 -4.92 -7.37 -12.15
N ALA A 45 -4.96 -6.56 -13.22
CA ALA A 45 -4.25 -5.29 -13.26
C ALA A 45 -4.75 -4.31 -12.19
N ILE A 46 -6.07 -4.22 -11.99
CA ILE A 46 -6.67 -3.37 -10.95
C ILE A 46 -6.31 -3.92 -9.56
N GLN A 47 -6.45 -5.23 -9.35
CA GLN A 47 -6.12 -5.87 -8.09
C GLN A 47 -4.64 -5.70 -7.73
N LYS A 48 -3.74 -5.89 -8.70
CA LYS A 48 -2.30 -5.70 -8.52
C LYS A 48 -1.99 -4.27 -8.11
N SER A 49 -2.51 -3.27 -8.82
CA SER A 49 -2.28 -1.86 -8.44
C SER A 49 -2.80 -1.50 -7.04
N ARG A 50 -3.92 -2.09 -6.61
CA ARG A 50 -4.41 -1.94 -5.23
C ARG A 50 -3.49 -2.60 -4.21
N MET A 51 -3.02 -3.81 -4.51
CA MET A 51 -2.09 -4.55 -3.67
C MET A 51 -0.75 -3.82 -3.52
N ASP A 52 -0.18 -3.33 -4.63
CA ASP A 52 1.08 -2.57 -4.63
C ASP A 52 0.94 -1.30 -3.77
N LEU A 53 -0.19 -0.60 -3.85
CA LEU A 53 -0.48 0.57 -3.00
C LEU A 53 -0.54 0.18 -1.51
N LEU A 54 -1.24 -0.91 -1.18
CA LEU A 54 -1.33 -1.41 0.19
C LEU A 54 0.04 -1.84 0.73
N GLU A 55 0.87 -2.47 -0.10
CA GLU A 55 2.23 -2.85 0.27
C GLU A 55 3.09 -1.63 0.62
N VAL A 56 3.05 -0.58 -0.21
CA VAL A 56 3.79 0.67 0.06
C VAL A 56 3.31 1.30 1.37
N ARG A 57 2.00 1.37 1.61
CA ARG A 57 1.43 1.89 2.86
C ARG A 57 1.84 1.06 4.07
N ASN A 58 1.83 -0.27 3.94
CA ASN A 58 2.22 -1.16 5.02
C ASN A 58 3.71 -1.01 5.34
N ARG A 59 4.58 -0.95 4.33
CA ARG A 59 6.01 -0.67 4.52
C ARG A 59 6.25 0.67 5.21
N ALA A 60 5.55 1.72 4.80
CA ALA A 60 5.67 3.04 5.44
C ALA A 60 5.25 3.00 6.92
N ARG A 61 4.13 2.33 7.23
CA ARG A 61 3.66 2.14 8.61
C ARG A 61 4.63 1.32 9.46
N LEU A 62 5.15 0.22 8.92
CA LEU A 62 6.15 -0.61 9.61
C LEU A 62 7.42 0.19 9.93
N LEU A 63 7.86 1.07 9.01
CA LEU A 63 8.98 1.97 9.25
C LEU A 63 8.67 3.00 10.34
N GLU A 64 7.48 3.60 10.32
CA GLU A 64 7.03 4.55 11.36
C GLU A 64 7.04 3.88 12.75
N ASP A 65 6.42 2.71 12.86
CA ASP A 65 6.34 1.94 14.10
C ASP A 65 7.74 1.56 14.58
N SER A 66 8.62 1.14 13.67
CA SER A 66 10.01 0.78 14.00
C SER A 66 10.82 1.95 14.52
N VAL A 67 10.74 3.12 13.87
CA VAL A 67 11.45 4.34 14.30
C VAL A 67 10.88 4.88 15.61
N SER A 68 9.54 4.89 15.77
CA SER A 68 8.87 5.33 16.99
C SER A 68 9.24 4.44 18.19
N ASN A 69 9.21 3.11 18.00
CA ASN A 69 9.58 2.15 19.03
C ASN A 69 11.08 2.18 19.32
N GLY A 70 11.93 2.32 18.29
CA GLY A 70 13.37 2.47 18.43
C GLY A 70 13.75 3.72 19.21
N ALA A 71 13.17 4.88 18.87
CA ALA A 71 13.38 6.12 19.60
C ALA A 71 12.94 6.00 21.06
N SER A 72 11.81 5.33 21.32
CA SER A 72 11.32 5.06 22.69
C SER A 72 12.25 4.13 23.47
N ALA A 73 12.83 3.12 22.81
CA ALA A 73 13.79 2.21 23.43
C ALA A 73 15.08 2.94 23.81
N VAL A 74 15.60 3.77 22.90
CA VAL A 74 16.78 4.63 23.15
C VAL A 74 16.49 5.62 24.27
N GLU A 75 15.32 6.26 24.30
CA GLU A 75 14.92 7.15 25.39
C GLU A 75 14.93 6.45 26.75
N LYS A 76 14.41 5.22 26.82
CA LYS A 76 14.42 4.42 28.05
C LYS A 76 15.84 4.06 28.50
N LEU A 77 16.69 3.62 27.56
CA LEU A 77 18.10 3.33 27.85
C LEU A 77 18.84 4.57 28.34
N HIS A 78 18.66 5.69 27.64
CA HIS A 78 19.23 6.99 28.01
C HIS A 78 18.82 7.40 29.43
N LYS A 79 17.53 7.27 29.77
CA LYS A 79 17.01 7.52 31.13
C LYS A 79 17.63 6.59 32.16
N ALA A 80 17.77 5.30 31.86
CA ALA A 80 18.37 4.34 32.78
C ALA A 80 19.83 4.71 33.10
N ILE A 81 20.62 5.06 32.07
CA ILE A 81 22.01 5.50 32.21
C ILE A 81 22.09 6.79 33.02
N SER A 82 21.33 7.82 32.63
CA SER A 82 21.29 9.12 33.32
C SER A 82 20.92 8.97 34.80
N ASN A 83 19.83 8.25 35.10
CA ASN A 83 19.38 8.01 36.46
C ASN A 83 20.44 7.27 37.30
N THR A 84 21.14 6.31 36.71
CA THR A 84 22.22 5.59 37.39
C THR A 84 23.38 6.53 37.69
N THR A 85 23.85 7.30 36.70
CA THR A 85 24.98 8.22 36.85
C THR A 85 24.70 9.29 37.92
N PHE A 86 23.57 9.99 37.82
CA PHE A 86 23.21 11.01 38.81
C PHE A 86 22.88 10.40 40.17
N GLY A 87 22.31 9.19 40.21
CA GLY A 87 22.07 8.45 41.45
C GLY A 87 23.36 8.08 42.18
N LEU A 88 24.41 7.66 41.45
CA LEU A 88 25.73 7.39 42.02
C LEU A 88 26.37 8.65 42.58
N ILE A 89 26.26 9.78 41.89
CA ILE A 89 26.77 11.07 42.39
C ILE A 89 26.06 11.46 43.69
N ASP A 90 24.74 11.29 43.76
CA ASP A 90 23.95 11.57 44.97
C ASP A 90 24.26 10.57 46.09
N LEU A 91 24.71 9.34 45.81
CA LEU A 91 25.06 8.38 46.86
C LEU A 91 26.50 8.56 47.39
N PHE A 92 27.46 8.88 46.52
CA PHE A 92 28.88 8.86 46.84
C PHE A 92 29.51 10.25 47.05
N SER A 93 28.83 11.35 46.69
CA SER A 93 29.35 12.69 46.97
C SER A 93 29.26 13.03 48.45
N LYS A 94 30.39 13.47 49.02
CA LYS A 94 30.48 14.02 50.38
C LYS A 94 30.19 15.52 50.45
N ASP A 95 30.21 16.21 49.31
CA ASP A 95 29.95 17.64 49.23
C ASP A 95 28.49 17.91 48.84
N ASP A 96 27.77 18.59 49.72
CA ASP A 96 26.37 18.97 49.53
C ASP A 96 26.19 20.04 48.44
N GLU A 97 27.18 20.90 48.22
CA GLU A 97 27.16 21.88 47.14
C GLU A 97 27.26 21.16 45.78
N PHE A 98 28.19 20.21 45.67
CA PHE A 98 28.29 19.33 44.51
C PHE A 98 27.02 18.52 44.23
N ARG A 99 26.35 18.00 45.28
CA ARG A 99 25.05 17.29 45.12
C ARG A 99 23.97 18.19 44.54
N ARG A 100 23.85 19.43 45.05
CA ARG A 100 22.87 20.40 44.54
C ARG A 100 23.17 20.77 43.09
N SER A 101 24.44 20.98 42.75
CA SER A 101 24.87 21.23 41.38
C SER A 101 24.55 20.06 40.45
N ALA A 102 24.82 18.82 40.87
CA ALA A 102 24.51 17.62 40.10
C ALA A 102 22.99 17.43 39.89
N ARG A 103 22.15 17.75 40.89
CA ARG A 103 20.69 17.71 40.74
C ARG A 103 20.20 18.74 39.72
N LYS A 104 20.74 19.96 39.76
CA LYS A 104 20.43 20.99 38.77
C LYS A 104 20.88 20.58 37.36
N ALA A 105 22.06 19.98 37.24
CA ALA A 105 22.55 19.45 35.97
C ALA A 105 21.67 18.32 35.42
N ARG A 106 21.14 17.45 36.29
CA ARG A 106 20.18 16.41 35.92
C ARG A 106 18.88 17.00 35.37
N GLU A 107 18.31 18.01 36.04
CA GLU A 107 17.09 18.68 35.56
C GLU A 107 17.29 19.28 34.16
N THR A 108 18.39 20.01 33.96
CA THR A 108 18.72 20.58 32.64
C THR A 108 18.95 19.50 31.59
N HIS A 109 19.63 18.41 31.95
CA HIS A 109 19.85 17.28 31.06
C HIS A 109 18.54 16.58 30.67
N ASP A 110 17.63 16.37 31.63
CA ASP A 110 16.35 15.70 31.40
C ASP A 110 15.42 16.57 30.53
N GLU A 111 15.42 17.89 30.73
CA GLU A 111 14.69 18.85 29.89
C GLU A 111 15.23 18.85 28.44
N ALA A 112 16.54 18.97 28.27
CA ALA A 112 17.18 18.93 26.96
C ALA A 112 16.92 17.60 26.25
N SER A 113 17.06 16.48 26.97
CA SER A 113 16.78 15.14 26.45
C SER A 113 15.33 15.03 25.98
N GLN A 114 14.37 15.52 26.78
CA GLN A 114 12.95 15.47 26.41
C GLN A 114 12.66 16.29 25.15
N GLN A 115 13.29 17.46 24.99
CA GLN A 115 13.14 18.28 23.79
C GLN A 115 13.67 17.55 22.54
N ILE A 116 14.82 16.88 22.65
CA ILE A 116 15.42 16.10 21.56
C ILE A 116 14.46 14.98 21.13
N TYR A 117 13.99 14.15 22.07
CA TYR A 117 13.10 13.04 21.75
C TYR A 117 11.75 13.51 21.17
N ARG A 118 11.20 14.63 21.68
CA ARG A 118 9.98 15.26 21.10
C ARG A 118 10.22 15.73 19.66
N THR A 119 11.39 16.30 19.40
CA THR A 119 11.78 16.75 18.06
C THR A 119 11.87 15.58 17.11
N VAL A 120 12.58 14.50 17.49
CA VAL A 120 12.70 13.27 16.69
C VAL A 120 11.31 12.71 16.34
N ARG A 121 10.40 12.64 17.30
CA ARG A 121 9.04 12.14 17.07
C ARG A 121 8.23 13.03 16.11
N THR A 122 8.37 14.35 16.27
CA THR A 122 7.69 15.33 15.42
C THR A 122 8.23 15.31 13.99
N THR A 123 9.55 15.23 13.83
CA THR A 123 10.21 15.11 12.52
C THR A 123 9.82 13.81 11.83
N ASN A 124 9.77 12.68 12.54
CA ASN A 124 9.31 11.41 11.97
C ASN A 124 7.87 11.52 11.44
N LYS A 125 6.97 12.13 12.22
CA LYS A 125 5.58 12.39 11.78
C LYS A 125 5.50 13.33 10.58
N ALA A 126 6.31 14.39 10.57
CA ALA A 126 6.36 15.34 9.46
C ALA A 126 6.87 14.69 8.16
N LEU A 127 7.92 13.88 8.25
CA LEU A 127 8.43 13.10 7.11
C LEU A 127 7.36 12.15 6.58
N HIS A 128 6.56 11.53 7.44
CA HIS A 128 5.48 10.65 7.00
C HIS A 128 4.38 11.42 6.26
N ILE A 129 3.96 12.58 6.78
CA ILE A 129 2.99 13.47 6.11
C ILE A 129 3.54 13.96 4.75
N LEU A 130 4.83 14.29 4.67
CA LEU A 130 5.48 14.68 3.43
C LEU A 130 5.52 13.51 2.43
N ALA A 131 5.79 12.29 2.89
CA ALA A 131 5.74 11.11 2.05
C ALA A 131 4.32 10.88 1.48
N ASP A 132 3.28 10.96 2.32
CA ASP A 132 1.89 10.81 1.89
C ASP A 132 1.49 11.90 0.88
N THR A 133 1.83 13.16 1.14
CA THR A 133 1.50 14.28 0.24
C THR A 133 2.25 14.22 -1.10
N LEU A 134 3.53 13.81 -1.11
CA LEU A 134 4.28 13.64 -2.35
C LEU A 134 3.82 12.43 -3.17
N ILE A 135 3.47 11.32 -2.51
CA ILE A 135 2.97 10.12 -3.17
C ILE A 135 1.54 10.34 -3.71
N ILE A 136 0.65 10.91 -2.91
CA ILE A 136 -0.72 11.24 -3.30
C ILE A 136 -0.72 12.31 -4.38
N GLY A 137 0.06 13.39 -4.24
CA GLY A 137 0.14 14.44 -5.25
C GLY A 137 0.68 13.95 -6.61
N LYS A 138 1.61 12.99 -6.59
CA LYS A 138 2.11 12.34 -7.83
C LYS A 138 1.08 11.36 -8.42
N ALA A 139 0.33 10.65 -7.58
CA ALA A 139 -0.75 9.77 -8.00
C ALA A 139 -1.93 10.56 -8.62
N GLU A 140 -2.32 11.67 -8.00
CA GLU A 140 -3.35 12.59 -8.50
C GLU A 140 -2.93 13.22 -9.84
N LYS A 141 -1.69 13.70 -9.96
CA LYS A 141 -1.16 14.20 -11.24
C LYS A 141 -1.18 13.15 -12.35
N ARG A 142 -0.87 11.88 -12.05
CA ARG A 142 -0.94 10.77 -13.03
C ARG A 142 -2.38 10.41 -13.42
N LEU A 143 -3.33 10.49 -12.49
CA LEU A 143 -4.75 10.27 -12.78
C LEU A 143 -5.33 11.42 -13.61
N ALA A 144 -4.97 12.66 -13.27
CA ALA A 144 -5.37 13.86 -14.01
C ALA A 144 -4.79 13.87 -15.44
N SER A 145 -3.52 13.47 -15.64
CA SER A 145 -2.92 13.40 -16.97
C SER A 145 -3.53 12.28 -17.83
N ARG A 146 -3.85 11.12 -17.23
CA ARG A 146 -4.55 10.02 -17.92
C ARG A 146 -5.98 10.41 -18.33
N LYS A 147 -6.68 11.20 -17.52
CA LYS A 147 -8.00 11.76 -17.85
C LYS A 147 -7.94 12.79 -18.98
N ARG A 148 -6.82 13.54 -19.11
CA ARG A 148 -6.60 14.52 -20.17
C ARG A 148 -6.22 13.89 -21.52
N GLY A 149 -5.50 12.77 -21.50
CA GLY A 149 -5.15 12.00 -22.71
C GLY A 149 -6.27 11.14 -23.28
N ALA A 150 -7.38 10.96 -22.56
CA ALA A 150 -8.55 10.18 -22.98
C ALA A 150 -9.69 11.05 -23.54
N ARG A 151 -9.43 12.29 -23.97
CA ARG A 151 -10.34 12.98 -24.90
C ARG A 151 -10.00 12.48 -26.31
N PRO A 152 -10.91 11.78 -27.00
CA PRO A 152 -10.71 11.52 -28.41
C PRO A 152 -10.71 12.88 -29.11
N GLY A 153 -9.63 13.15 -29.85
CA GLY A 153 -9.65 14.21 -30.84
C GLY A 153 -10.75 13.87 -31.83
N SER A 154 -11.88 14.56 -31.74
CA SER A 154 -12.76 14.77 -32.90
C SER A 154 -11.95 15.62 -33.86
N ASN A 155 -11.21 14.92 -34.72
CA ASN A 155 -10.47 15.47 -35.82
C ASN A 155 -11.47 16.14 -36.76
N ASP A 156 -11.40 17.46 -36.84
CA ASP A 156 -11.88 18.25 -37.96
C ASP A 156 -11.30 17.65 -39.26
N ARG A 157 -12.16 17.12 -40.13
CA ARG A 157 -12.02 17.09 -41.60
C ARG A 157 -13.45 17.05 -42.15
N GLN A 158 -13.93 18.19 -42.66
CA GLN A 158 -14.04 18.47 -44.10
C GLN A 158 -14.85 17.41 -44.85
#